data_AF-A0A353CBU5-F1
#
_entry.id   AF-A0A353CBU5-F1
#
_cell.length_a   1.000
_cell.length_b   1.000
_cell.length_c   1.000
_cell.angle_alpha   90.00
_cell.angle_beta   90.00
_cell.angle_gamma   90.00
#
_symmetry.space_group_name_H-M   'P 1'
#
loop_
_entity.id
_entity.type
_entity.pdbx_description
1 polymer ?
#
loop_
_entity_poly.entity_id
_entity_poly.type
_entity_poly.pdbx_seq_one_letter_code
_entity_poly.pdbx_strand_id
1 'polypeptide(L)'
;NDAGPGSFRNAITKSNQTTGAQTISFNLPGAGPHRIEPITAFPAVSDPLTIDATTQPGFSGTPIIELTGNNRVGVPVGLDLRSGNNTIKGLSINRFYGAAIVISSAMTGGNTIQANYIGTNTAGDTALPNGIGIVIGTPNNLIGGSTASERNLISGNQGSGIQIGLVPNAGAATGNVVVGNLIGTDAAGTAPLPNNSGIIIVSSQTTIGGLSAGQAN
;
A
#
# COMPACT_ATOMS: atom_id res chain seq x y z
N ASN A 1 18.12 -2.82 -6.01
CA ASN A 1 19.03 -3.35 -4.97
C ASN A 1 18.28 -3.53 -3.66
N ASP A 2 18.34 -4.74 -3.07
CA ASP A 2 17.70 -5.06 -1.78
C ASP A 2 18.46 -4.49 -0.57
N ALA A 3 19.79 -4.33 -0.67
CA ALA A 3 20.63 -3.84 0.44
C ALA A 3 21.73 -2.88 -0.03
N GLY A 4 22.41 -2.26 0.93
CA GLY A 4 23.50 -1.31 0.70
C GLY A 4 23.05 0.16 0.61
N PRO A 5 24.00 1.12 0.56
CA PRO A 5 23.72 2.54 0.33
C PRO A 5 22.80 2.78 -0.86
N GLY A 6 21.75 3.60 -0.67
CA GLY A 6 20.77 3.95 -1.72
C GLY A 6 19.69 2.89 -1.99
N SER A 7 19.71 1.73 -1.32
CA SER A 7 18.60 0.76 -1.40
C SER A 7 17.37 1.22 -0.62
N PHE A 8 16.19 0.74 -1.03
CA PHE A 8 14.92 1.01 -0.34
C PHE A 8 14.94 0.53 1.12
N ARG A 9 15.50 -0.66 1.37
CA ARG A 9 15.73 -1.18 2.72
C ARG A 9 16.53 -0.20 3.58
N ASN A 10 17.65 0.28 3.05
CA ASN A 10 18.51 1.22 3.78
C ASN A 10 17.78 2.54 4.05
N ALA A 11 16.99 3.03 3.11
CA ALA A 11 16.18 4.23 3.29
C ALA A 11 15.18 4.07 4.47
N ILE A 12 14.48 2.94 4.57
CA ILE A 12 13.61 2.65 5.73
C ILE A 12 14.44 2.56 7.02
N THR A 13 15.56 1.83 7.01
CA THR A 13 16.43 1.70 8.20
C THR A 13 16.91 3.05 8.72
N LYS A 14 17.34 3.96 7.83
CA LYS A 14 17.76 5.31 8.21
C LYS A 14 16.61 6.16 8.73
N SER A 15 15.44 6.04 8.10
CA SER A 15 14.23 6.75 8.55
C SER A 15 13.88 6.38 9.99
N ASN A 16 13.87 5.09 10.31
CA ASN A 16 13.59 4.57 11.65
C ASN A 16 14.64 4.95 12.71
N GLN A 17 15.80 5.49 12.30
CA GLN A 17 16.85 5.98 13.20
C GLN A 17 16.80 7.50 13.36
N THR A 18 15.87 8.17 12.67
CA THR A 18 15.77 9.64 12.64
C THR A 18 14.41 10.04 13.19
N THR A 19 14.39 10.70 14.34
CA THR A 19 13.13 11.15 14.96
C THR A 19 12.42 12.17 14.07
N GLY A 20 11.10 12.00 13.94
CA GLY A 20 10.23 12.92 13.20
C GLY A 20 10.00 12.49 11.75
N ALA A 21 9.08 13.19 11.08
CA ALA A 21 8.63 12.81 9.74
C ALA A 21 9.77 12.82 8.71
N GLN A 22 9.98 11.70 8.06
CA GLN A 22 10.96 11.55 6.97
C GLN A 22 10.26 11.32 5.63
N THR A 23 10.99 11.52 4.54
CA THR A 23 10.51 11.22 3.18
C THR A 23 11.53 10.36 2.44
N ILE A 24 11.04 9.27 1.84
CA ILE A 24 11.75 8.48 0.84
C ILE A 24 11.26 8.92 -0.53
N SER A 25 12.13 9.61 -1.26
CA SER A 25 11.97 9.93 -2.69
C SER A 25 12.72 8.92 -3.57
N PHE A 26 12.28 8.78 -4.81
CA PHE A 26 12.85 7.87 -5.81
C PHE A 26 13.44 8.68 -6.95
N ASN A 27 14.67 8.33 -7.36
CA ASN A 27 15.38 8.94 -8.49
C ASN A 27 16.30 7.89 -9.14
N LEU A 28 15.72 6.76 -9.50
CA LEU A 28 16.44 5.66 -10.13
C LEU A 28 16.73 6.00 -11.60
N PRO A 29 17.94 5.70 -12.12
CA PRO A 29 18.29 6.00 -13.50
C PRO A 29 17.59 5.08 -14.50
N GLY A 30 17.31 5.61 -15.69
CA GLY A 30 16.68 4.88 -16.80
C GLY A 30 15.15 5.01 -16.83
N ALA A 31 14.53 4.41 -17.84
CA ALA A 31 13.08 4.31 -17.92
C ALA A 31 12.56 3.20 -16.98
N GLY A 32 11.40 3.43 -16.36
CA GLY A 32 10.71 2.43 -15.57
C GLY A 32 10.02 1.34 -16.42
N PRO A 33 9.40 0.33 -15.78
CA PRO A 33 9.27 0.18 -14.33
C PRO A 33 10.57 -0.27 -13.65
N HIS A 34 10.81 0.23 -12.44
CA HIS A 34 11.93 -0.19 -11.60
C HIS A 34 11.48 -1.17 -10.54
N ARG A 35 12.04 -2.38 -10.60
CA ARG A 35 11.70 -3.48 -9.69
C ARG A 35 12.61 -3.50 -8.47
N ILE A 36 12.00 -3.56 -7.29
CA ILE A 36 12.65 -3.71 -5.99
C ILE A 36 12.12 -5.00 -5.36
N GLU A 37 12.97 -6.03 -5.38
CA GLU A 37 12.67 -7.33 -4.81
C GLU A 37 13.48 -7.53 -3.52
N PRO A 38 12.83 -7.63 -2.35
CA PRO A 38 13.51 -7.94 -1.11
C PRO A 38 13.96 -9.41 -1.00
N ILE A 39 15.14 -9.65 -0.40
CA ILE A 39 15.61 -11.01 -0.09
C ILE A 39 15.04 -11.47 1.27
N THR A 40 14.81 -10.55 2.20
CA THR A 40 14.15 -10.78 3.49
C THR A 40 13.08 -9.72 3.72
N ALA A 41 12.18 -9.89 4.68
CA ALA A 41 11.21 -8.83 5.00
C ALA A 41 11.90 -7.46 5.15
N PHE A 42 11.31 -6.41 4.58
CA PHE A 42 11.78 -5.05 4.83
C PHE A 42 11.67 -4.72 6.32
N PRO A 43 12.50 -3.81 6.86
CA PRO A 43 12.33 -3.32 8.21
C PRO A 43 10.92 -2.74 8.35
N ALA A 44 10.25 -3.01 9.47
CA ALA A 44 8.98 -2.35 9.77
C ALA A 44 9.21 -0.84 9.93
N VAL A 45 8.26 -0.02 9.48
CA VAL A 45 8.31 1.43 9.61
C VAL A 45 7.94 1.81 11.04
N SER A 46 8.87 2.39 11.80
CA SER A 46 8.71 2.66 13.24
C SER A 46 8.61 4.14 13.61
N ASP A 47 8.83 5.03 12.64
CA ASP A 47 8.63 6.48 12.77
C ASP A 47 7.77 7.00 11.61
N PRO A 48 7.11 8.17 11.72
CA PRO A 48 6.31 8.73 10.63
C PRO A 48 7.12 8.86 9.34
N LEU A 49 6.63 8.24 8.27
CA LEU A 49 7.35 8.14 7.01
C LEU A 49 6.43 8.37 5.82
N THR A 50 6.87 9.27 4.94
CA THR A 50 6.34 9.40 3.59
C THR A 50 7.18 8.57 2.63
N ILE A 51 6.59 7.58 1.98
CA ILE A 51 7.17 6.87 0.85
C ILE A 51 6.48 7.36 -0.41
N ASP A 52 7.17 8.21 -1.18
CA ASP A 52 6.59 8.86 -2.35
C ASP A 52 7.27 8.42 -3.65
N ALA A 53 6.76 7.34 -4.23
CA ALA A 53 7.20 6.85 -5.52
C ALA A 53 6.72 7.69 -6.72
N THR A 54 5.85 8.68 -6.50
CA THR A 54 5.50 9.64 -7.57
C THR A 54 6.64 10.60 -7.89
N THR A 55 7.66 10.67 -7.03
CA THR A 55 8.89 11.44 -7.26
C THR A 55 9.82 10.82 -8.31
N GLN A 56 9.64 9.53 -8.65
CA GLN A 56 10.46 8.87 -9.65
C GLN A 56 10.30 9.56 -11.03
N PRO A 57 11.40 10.00 -11.68
CA PRO A 57 11.35 10.51 -13.04
C PRO A 57 10.66 9.54 -14.00
N GLY A 58 9.72 10.07 -14.80
CA GLY A 58 8.89 9.29 -15.70
C GLY A 58 7.54 8.86 -15.12
N PHE A 59 7.24 9.15 -13.86
CA PHE A 59 5.90 8.92 -13.31
C PHE A 59 4.88 9.82 -14.02
N SER A 60 3.82 9.21 -14.55
CA SER A 60 2.77 9.90 -15.32
C SER A 60 1.37 9.41 -14.94
N GLY A 61 1.09 9.34 -13.63
CA GLY A 61 -0.20 8.92 -13.09
C GLY A 61 -0.36 7.41 -12.85
N THR A 62 0.57 6.59 -13.37
CA THR A 62 0.65 5.15 -13.10
C THR A 62 1.94 4.82 -12.36
N PRO A 63 1.92 3.91 -11.36
CA PRO A 63 3.12 3.50 -10.66
C PRO A 63 4.22 2.98 -11.59
N ILE A 64 5.46 3.40 -11.36
CA ILE A 64 6.64 2.89 -12.07
C ILE A 64 7.72 2.36 -11.12
N ILE A 65 7.44 2.32 -9.82
CA ILE A 65 8.24 1.61 -8.81
C ILE A 65 7.44 0.38 -8.40
N GLU A 66 7.99 -0.80 -8.67
CA GLU A 66 7.40 -2.09 -8.29
C GLU A 66 8.13 -2.66 -7.06
N LEU A 67 7.44 -2.75 -5.93
CA LEU A 67 7.85 -3.56 -4.78
C LEU A 67 7.24 -4.95 -4.94
N THR A 68 8.07 -5.98 -5.04
CA THR A 68 7.55 -7.31 -5.34
C THR A 68 8.19 -8.41 -4.50
N GLY A 69 7.37 -9.19 -3.81
CA GLY A 69 7.83 -10.27 -2.93
C GLY A 69 8.23 -11.54 -3.65
N ASN A 70 8.04 -11.62 -4.98
CA ASN A 70 8.32 -12.79 -5.83
C ASN A 70 7.76 -14.11 -5.26
N ASN A 71 6.62 -14.04 -4.57
CA ASN A 71 5.95 -15.14 -3.85
C ASN A 71 6.84 -15.87 -2.84
N ARG A 72 7.85 -15.18 -2.29
CA ARG A 72 8.81 -15.78 -1.36
C ARG A 72 8.20 -15.91 0.03
N VAL A 73 8.12 -17.13 0.55
CA VAL A 73 7.53 -17.43 1.86
C VAL A 73 8.18 -16.64 3.02
N GLY A 74 9.48 -16.36 2.94
CA GLY A 74 10.23 -15.56 3.93
C GLY A 74 10.02 -14.04 3.86
N VAL A 75 9.16 -13.56 2.95
CA VAL A 75 8.83 -12.14 2.75
C VAL A 75 7.30 -12.00 2.76
N PRO A 76 6.65 -12.15 3.93
CA PRO A 76 5.19 -12.22 3.99
C PRO A 76 4.52 -10.86 3.77
N VAL A 77 5.24 -9.75 3.95
CA VAL A 77 4.66 -8.41 3.90
C VAL A 77 5.50 -7.47 3.04
N GLY A 78 4.82 -6.66 2.22
CA GLY A 78 5.46 -5.58 1.46
C GLY A 78 5.88 -4.42 2.35
N LEU A 79 4.93 -3.82 3.07
CA LEU A 79 5.19 -2.75 4.02
C LEU A 79 4.47 -3.03 5.35
N ASP A 80 5.22 -3.09 6.45
CA ASP A 80 4.68 -3.21 7.81
C ASP A 80 4.79 -1.86 8.52
N LEU A 81 3.67 -1.17 8.66
CA LEU A 81 3.56 0.17 9.24
C LEU A 81 3.25 0.05 10.74
N ARG A 82 4.25 0.34 11.57
CA ARG A 82 4.20 0.30 13.05
C ARG A 82 4.36 1.69 13.68
N SER A 83 4.19 2.74 12.89
CA SER A 83 4.11 4.15 13.28
C SER A 83 2.86 4.79 12.69
N GLY A 84 2.39 5.90 13.27
CA GLY A 84 1.26 6.66 12.74
C GLY A 84 1.71 7.71 11.73
N ASN A 85 0.75 8.33 11.04
CA ASN A 85 1.00 9.44 10.11
C ASN A 85 1.96 9.10 8.96
N ASN A 86 1.95 7.85 8.49
CA ASN A 86 2.67 7.49 7.26
C ASN A 86 1.88 7.90 6.03
N THR A 87 2.58 8.21 4.95
CA THR A 87 1.99 8.38 3.62
C THR A 87 2.66 7.43 2.64
N ILE A 88 1.90 6.54 2.02
CA ILE A 88 2.40 5.61 1.00
C ILE A 88 1.76 5.96 -0.33
N LYS A 89 2.58 6.37 -1.31
CA LYS A 89 2.10 6.87 -2.59
C LYS A 89 2.86 6.33 -3.79
N GLY A 90 2.14 5.95 -4.84
CA GLY A 90 2.68 5.73 -6.19
C GLY A 90 3.42 4.40 -6.40
N LEU A 91 3.24 3.42 -5.52
CA LEU A 91 3.89 2.11 -5.62
C LEU A 91 3.00 1.08 -6.32
N SER A 92 3.61 0.17 -7.09
CA SER A 92 3.01 -1.13 -7.39
C SER A 92 3.51 -2.14 -6.35
N ILE A 93 2.63 -2.79 -5.59
CA ILE A 93 2.99 -3.74 -4.53
C ILE A 93 2.33 -5.09 -4.81
N ASN A 94 3.13 -6.10 -5.14
CA ASN A 94 2.62 -7.37 -5.64
C ASN A 94 3.46 -8.59 -5.23
N ARG A 95 2.88 -9.78 -5.41
CA ARG A 95 3.54 -11.07 -5.16
C ARG A 95 4.13 -11.22 -3.74
N PHE A 96 3.56 -10.59 -2.73
CA PHE A 96 3.87 -10.91 -1.34
C PHE A 96 3.02 -12.08 -0.87
N TYR A 97 3.64 -13.09 -0.24
CA TYR A 97 2.94 -14.30 0.21
C TYR A 97 1.80 -13.99 1.19
N GLY A 98 1.97 -12.97 2.03
CA GLY A 98 0.93 -12.41 2.90
C GLY A 98 0.35 -11.10 2.35
N ALA A 99 0.38 -10.04 3.15
CA ALA A 99 -0.25 -8.77 2.80
C ALA A 99 0.70 -7.82 2.04
N ALA A 100 0.19 -7.03 1.10
CA ALA A 100 0.99 -5.98 0.49
C ALA A 100 1.34 -4.87 1.51
N ILE A 101 0.34 -4.40 2.27
CA ILE A 101 0.52 -3.41 3.34
C ILE A 101 -0.19 -3.90 4.61
N VAL A 102 0.49 -3.81 5.75
CA VAL A 102 -0.09 -4.04 7.06
C VAL A 102 0.08 -2.80 7.93
N ILE A 103 -0.99 -2.38 8.59
CA ILE A 103 -0.98 -1.31 9.61
C ILE A 103 -1.30 -1.99 10.95
N SER A 104 -0.26 -2.31 11.73
CA SER A 104 -0.32 -3.36 12.76
C SER A 104 -0.28 -2.88 14.22
N SER A 105 0.03 -1.61 14.51
CA SER A 105 0.26 -1.13 15.89
C SER A 105 -0.89 -0.29 16.44
N ALA A 106 -1.47 -0.68 17.58
CA ALA A 106 -2.67 -0.04 18.13
C ALA A 106 -2.59 1.48 18.36
N MET A 107 -1.39 2.05 18.47
CA MET A 107 -1.17 3.49 18.70
C MET A 107 -0.94 4.30 17.40
N THR A 108 -1.14 3.68 16.23
CA THR A 108 -0.57 4.20 14.97
C THR A 108 -1.62 4.46 13.89
N GLY A 109 -2.59 5.30 14.22
CA GLY A 109 -3.56 5.80 13.25
C GLY A 109 -3.02 6.91 12.34
N GLY A 110 -3.87 7.46 11.49
CA GLY A 110 -3.55 8.62 10.66
C GLY A 110 -2.74 8.32 9.40
N ASN A 111 -2.68 7.06 8.96
CA ASN A 111 -1.93 6.73 7.74
C ASN A 111 -2.75 7.02 6.49
N THR A 112 -2.07 7.45 5.43
CA THR A 112 -2.65 7.74 4.12
C THR A 112 -2.04 6.82 3.07
N ILE A 113 -2.88 6.06 2.38
CA ILE A 113 -2.48 5.14 1.30
C ILE A 113 -3.17 5.61 0.03
N GLN A 114 -2.42 6.09 -0.96
CA GLN A 114 -2.96 6.75 -2.16
C GLN A 114 -2.18 6.41 -3.42
N ALA A 115 -2.81 6.44 -4.59
CA ALA A 115 -2.13 6.26 -5.88
C ALA A 115 -1.33 4.95 -6.04
N ASN A 116 -1.61 3.92 -5.22
CA ASN A 116 -0.89 2.65 -5.26
C ASN A 116 -1.65 1.61 -6.08
N TYR A 117 -0.93 0.71 -6.74
CA TYR A 117 -1.46 -0.46 -7.43
C TYR A 117 -1.10 -1.70 -6.60
N ILE A 118 -2.10 -2.39 -6.07
CA ILE A 118 -1.91 -3.45 -5.07
C ILE A 118 -2.51 -4.75 -5.60
N GLY A 119 -1.64 -5.72 -5.85
CA GLY A 119 -1.99 -7.03 -6.41
C GLY A 119 -1.97 -7.11 -7.94
N THR A 120 -1.48 -6.08 -8.62
CA THR A 120 -1.38 -6.02 -10.09
C THR A 120 0.04 -5.65 -10.56
N ASN A 121 0.27 -5.71 -11.87
CA ASN A 121 1.42 -5.04 -12.51
C ASN A 121 1.28 -3.51 -12.46
N THR A 122 2.31 -2.81 -12.94
CA THR A 122 2.36 -1.34 -13.00
C THR A 122 1.37 -0.72 -14.00
N ALA A 123 0.90 -1.49 -14.98
CA ALA A 123 -0.18 -1.09 -15.90
C ALA A 123 -1.58 -1.26 -15.28
N GLY A 124 -1.71 -2.11 -14.25
CA GLY A 124 -2.97 -2.37 -13.55
C GLY A 124 -3.96 -3.23 -14.34
N ASP A 125 -3.48 -4.02 -15.32
CA ASP A 125 -4.30 -4.88 -16.17
C ASP A 125 -4.07 -6.38 -15.94
N THR A 126 -3.02 -6.73 -15.20
CA THR A 126 -2.60 -8.12 -14.97
C THR A 126 -2.50 -8.39 -13.48
N ALA A 127 -3.20 -9.43 -13.00
CA ALA A 127 -3.14 -9.86 -11.60
C ALA A 127 -1.79 -10.47 -11.27
N LEU A 128 -1.15 -9.93 -10.23
CA LEU A 128 0.11 -10.38 -9.64
C LEU A 128 -0.12 -10.52 -8.14
N PRO A 129 -0.84 -11.57 -7.71
CA PRO A 129 -1.51 -11.59 -6.43
C PRO A 129 -0.56 -11.44 -5.25
N ASN A 130 -0.93 -10.58 -4.30
CA ASN A 130 -0.56 -10.79 -2.90
C ASN A 130 -1.53 -11.81 -2.27
N GLY A 131 -1.23 -12.26 -1.05
CA GLY A 131 -2.20 -12.95 -0.20
C GLY A 131 -3.38 -12.02 0.15
N ILE A 132 -3.11 -10.84 0.71
CA ILE A 132 -4.10 -9.79 1.02
C ILE A 132 -3.58 -8.46 0.46
N GLY A 133 -4.45 -7.55 0.03
CA GLY A 133 -4.02 -6.22 -0.38
C GLY A 133 -3.56 -5.37 0.81
N ILE A 134 -4.50 -4.84 1.59
CA ILE A 134 -4.25 -3.98 2.74
C ILE A 134 -4.90 -4.54 3.99
N VAL A 135 -4.15 -4.62 5.09
CA VAL A 135 -4.64 -5.00 6.42
C VAL A 135 -4.56 -3.80 7.35
N ILE A 136 -5.68 -3.43 7.98
CA ILE A 136 -5.82 -2.26 8.85
C ILE A 136 -6.26 -2.70 10.25
N GLY A 137 -5.35 -2.55 11.23
CA GLY A 137 -5.61 -2.80 12.65
C GLY A 137 -5.76 -1.53 13.49
N THR A 138 -5.67 -0.34 12.90
CA THR A 138 -5.54 0.93 13.64
C THR A 138 -6.62 1.93 13.22
N PRO A 139 -6.88 2.98 14.02
CA PRO A 139 -7.93 3.93 13.70
C PRO A 139 -7.49 5.01 12.68
N ASN A 140 -8.46 5.74 12.14
CA ASN A 140 -8.24 7.00 11.40
C ASN A 140 -7.29 6.90 10.19
N ASN A 141 -7.31 5.81 9.44
CA ASN A 141 -6.55 5.69 8.20
C ASN A 141 -7.41 6.09 7.00
N LEU A 142 -6.77 6.73 6.01
CA LEU A 142 -7.36 7.09 4.73
C LEU A 142 -6.79 6.21 3.63
N ILE A 143 -7.67 5.47 2.94
CA ILE A 143 -7.34 4.66 1.77
C ILE A 143 -8.02 5.28 0.55
N GLY A 144 -7.23 5.88 -0.32
CA GLY A 144 -7.68 6.57 -1.52
C GLY A 144 -7.92 8.07 -1.28
N GLY A 145 -8.82 8.67 -2.05
CA GLY A 145 -9.10 10.10 -2.01
C GLY A 145 -10.24 10.49 -2.96
N SER A 146 -10.44 11.78 -3.18
CA SER A 146 -11.55 12.28 -4.03
C SER A 146 -11.13 12.53 -5.48
N THR A 147 -9.83 12.54 -5.75
CA THR A 147 -9.28 12.78 -7.08
C THR A 147 -8.74 11.50 -7.71
N ALA A 148 -8.69 11.45 -9.05
CA ALA A 148 -8.13 10.31 -9.77
C ALA A 148 -6.65 10.04 -9.41
N SER A 149 -5.88 11.07 -9.03
CA SER A 149 -4.48 10.94 -8.60
C SER A 149 -4.29 10.37 -7.20
N GLU A 150 -5.35 10.27 -6.39
CA GLU A 150 -5.30 9.71 -5.02
C GLU A 150 -5.79 8.27 -4.96
N ARG A 151 -6.51 7.82 -6.00
CA ARG A 151 -7.11 6.50 -6.14
C ARG A 151 -6.07 5.38 -6.06
N ASN A 152 -6.32 4.39 -5.22
CA ASN A 152 -5.61 3.11 -5.32
C ASN A 152 -6.34 2.18 -6.28
N LEU A 153 -5.58 1.31 -6.95
CA LEU A 153 -6.09 0.10 -7.59
C LEU A 153 -5.79 -1.08 -6.68
N ILE A 154 -6.81 -1.79 -6.20
CA ILE A 154 -6.66 -2.90 -5.25
C ILE A 154 -7.38 -4.11 -5.84
N SER A 155 -6.65 -4.93 -6.58
CA SER A 155 -7.22 -5.93 -7.49
C SER A 155 -6.32 -7.15 -7.60
N GLY A 156 -6.89 -8.28 -8.03
CA GLY A 156 -6.13 -9.50 -8.29
C GLY A 156 -5.44 -10.12 -7.08
N ASN A 157 -5.80 -9.76 -5.84
CA ASN A 157 -5.25 -10.40 -4.64
C ASN A 157 -5.94 -11.75 -4.38
N GLN A 158 -5.19 -12.74 -3.88
CA GLN A 158 -5.72 -14.08 -3.60
C GLN A 158 -6.80 -14.10 -2.51
N GLY A 159 -6.70 -13.19 -1.54
CA GLY A 159 -7.65 -12.99 -0.45
C GLY A 159 -8.43 -11.70 -0.61
N SER A 160 -8.62 -10.99 0.51
CA SER A 160 -9.32 -9.70 0.51
C SER A 160 -8.47 -8.59 -0.14
N GLY A 161 -9.10 -7.66 -0.84
CA GLY A 161 -8.46 -6.42 -1.24
C GLY A 161 -8.11 -5.57 -0.01
N ILE A 162 -9.10 -5.32 0.85
CA ILE A 162 -8.92 -4.58 2.11
C ILE A 162 -9.53 -5.37 3.26
N GLN A 163 -8.83 -5.44 4.40
CA GLN A 163 -9.27 -6.09 5.63
C GLN A 163 -9.12 -5.15 6.81
N ILE A 164 -10.21 -4.84 7.52
CA ILE A 164 -10.23 -3.87 8.63
C ILE A 164 -10.72 -4.54 9.91
N GLY A 165 -9.97 -4.39 11.02
CA GLY A 165 -10.38 -4.86 12.35
C GLY A 165 -10.12 -6.34 12.63
N LEU A 166 -9.33 -7.01 11.79
CA LEU A 166 -9.00 -8.44 11.94
C LEU A 166 -7.53 -8.69 12.32
N VAL A 167 -6.84 -7.67 12.88
CA VAL A 167 -5.46 -7.81 13.39
C VAL A 167 -5.53 -8.21 14.87
N PRO A 168 -4.98 -9.38 15.26
CA PRO A 168 -4.95 -9.79 16.66
C PRO A 168 -4.20 -8.78 17.52
N ASN A 169 -4.70 -8.51 18.73
CA ASN A 169 -4.10 -7.59 19.71
C ASN A 169 -3.92 -6.14 19.20
N ALA A 170 -4.57 -5.77 18.11
CA ALA A 170 -4.64 -4.37 17.68
C ALA A 170 -5.76 -3.63 18.43
N GLY A 171 -5.65 -2.31 18.50
CA GLY A 171 -6.67 -1.44 19.08
C GLY A 171 -7.95 -1.41 18.23
N ALA A 172 -8.87 -0.52 18.57
CA ALA A 172 -10.08 -0.33 17.77
C ALA A 172 -9.73 0.29 16.41
N ALA A 173 -9.95 -0.45 15.31
CA ALA A 173 -9.76 0.03 13.93
C ALA A 173 -10.95 0.89 13.46
N THR A 174 -11.26 1.96 14.19
CA THR A 174 -12.41 2.85 13.97
C THR A 174 -12.03 4.12 13.21
N GLY A 175 -13.00 4.81 12.62
CA GLY A 175 -12.76 6.07 11.91
C GLY A 175 -11.96 5.91 10.61
N ASN A 176 -11.84 4.69 10.09
CA ASN A 176 -11.17 4.44 8.82
C ASN A 176 -12.04 4.88 7.66
N VAL A 177 -11.43 5.43 6.62
CA VAL A 177 -12.11 5.96 5.43
C VAL A 177 -11.51 5.31 4.19
N VAL A 178 -12.36 4.63 3.41
CA VAL A 178 -12.00 4.02 2.13
C VAL A 178 -12.84 4.67 1.04
N VAL A 179 -12.23 5.54 0.23
CA VAL A 179 -12.93 6.33 -0.79
C VAL A 179 -12.14 6.43 -2.09
N GLY A 180 -12.86 6.45 -3.21
CA GLY A 180 -12.29 6.75 -4.53
C GLY A 180 -11.31 5.71 -5.05
N ASN A 181 -11.34 4.48 -4.54
CA ASN A 181 -10.48 3.39 -5.00
C ASN A 181 -11.10 2.68 -6.21
N LEU A 182 -10.32 1.85 -6.91
CA LEU A 182 -10.82 0.82 -7.82
C LEU A 182 -10.53 -0.53 -7.17
N ILE A 183 -11.57 -1.34 -6.98
CA ILE A 183 -11.44 -2.61 -6.25
C ILE A 183 -11.98 -3.76 -7.09
N GLY A 184 -11.11 -4.72 -7.44
CA GLY A 184 -11.50 -5.91 -8.19
C GLY A 184 -11.69 -5.70 -9.70
N THR A 185 -11.15 -4.62 -10.24
CA THR A 185 -11.18 -4.25 -11.67
C THR A 185 -9.78 -3.90 -12.17
N ASP A 186 -9.59 -3.73 -13.48
CA ASP A 186 -8.39 -3.13 -14.07
C ASP A 186 -8.26 -1.63 -13.75
N ALA A 187 -7.12 -1.02 -14.11
CA ALA A 187 -6.84 0.41 -13.89
C ALA A 187 -7.86 1.36 -14.56
N ALA A 188 -8.53 0.92 -15.62
CA ALA A 188 -9.57 1.68 -16.31
C ALA A 188 -10.94 1.59 -15.62
N GLY A 189 -11.14 0.63 -14.72
CA GLY A 189 -12.45 0.37 -14.11
C GLY A 189 -13.42 -0.34 -15.04
N THR A 190 -12.93 -1.01 -16.09
CA THR A 190 -13.74 -1.55 -17.19
C THR A 190 -13.72 -3.06 -17.30
N ALA A 191 -12.64 -3.72 -16.87
CA ALA A 191 -12.50 -5.17 -16.96
C ALA A 191 -12.32 -5.80 -15.56
N PRO A 192 -12.94 -6.97 -15.29
CA PRO A 192 -12.82 -7.60 -13.98
C PRO A 192 -11.39 -8.10 -13.73
N LEU A 193 -10.86 -7.78 -12.56
CA LEU A 193 -9.61 -8.32 -12.03
C LEU A 193 -9.81 -8.61 -10.52
N PRO A 194 -10.66 -9.59 -10.19
CA PRO A 194 -11.26 -9.70 -8.87
C PRO A 194 -10.23 -10.04 -7.78
N ASN A 195 -10.48 -9.51 -6.58
CA ASN A 195 -9.98 -10.12 -5.35
C ASN A 195 -10.93 -11.26 -4.94
N ASN A 196 -10.54 -12.15 -4.01
CA ASN A 196 -11.50 -13.12 -3.45
C ASN A 196 -12.62 -12.43 -2.67
N SER A 197 -12.28 -11.37 -1.93
CA SER A 197 -13.24 -10.45 -1.31
C SER A 197 -12.81 -9.02 -1.59
N GLY A 198 -13.75 -8.10 -1.89
CA GLY A 198 -13.40 -6.68 -2.07
C GLY A 198 -12.88 -6.05 -0.78
N ILE A 199 -13.78 -5.88 0.19
CA ILE A 199 -13.51 -5.31 1.51
C ILE A 199 -14.15 -6.18 2.59
N ILE A 200 -13.39 -6.52 3.62
CA ILE A 200 -13.90 -7.15 4.86
C ILE A 200 -13.72 -6.17 6.02
N ILE A 201 -14.78 -5.96 6.79
CA ILE A 201 -14.80 -5.03 7.93
C ILE A 201 -15.34 -5.76 9.16
N VAL A 202 -14.55 -5.75 10.23
CA VAL A 202 -14.90 -6.31 11.55
C VAL A 202 -14.67 -5.26 12.64
N SER A 203 -14.75 -3.98 12.27
CA SER A 203 -14.70 -2.83 13.17
C SER A 203 -15.92 -1.92 12.99
N SER A 204 -16.12 -0.97 13.91
CA SER A 204 -17.17 0.05 13.81
C SER A 204 -16.64 1.35 13.18
N GLN A 205 -17.55 2.23 12.78
CA GLN A 205 -17.23 3.60 12.31
C GLN A 205 -16.25 3.63 11.11
N THR A 206 -16.38 2.69 10.17
CA THR A 206 -15.65 2.73 8.91
C THR A 206 -16.54 3.34 7.82
N THR A 207 -16.01 4.31 7.08
CA THR A 207 -16.67 4.91 5.92
C THR A 207 -16.20 4.22 4.65
N ILE A 208 -17.14 3.66 3.87
CA ILE A 208 -16.87 3.06 2.55
C ILE A 208 -17.62 3.86 1.49
N GLY A 209 -16.86 4.51 0.63
CA GLY A 209 -17.41 5.47 -0.33
C GLY A 209 -17.80 6.78 0.34
N GLY A 210 -17.98 7.82 -0.47
CA GLY A 210 -18.42 9.13 0.00
C GLY A 210 -19.46 9.74 -0.94
N LEU A 211 -20.10 10.82 -0.49
CA LEU A 211 -21.18 11.48 -1.23
C LEU A 211 -20.66 12.44 -2.30
N SER A 212 -19.39 12.84 -2.23
CA SER A 212 -18.79 13.74 -3.22
C SER A 212 -18.35 12.97 -4.46
N ALA A 213 -18.30 13.68 -5.60
CA ALA A 213 -17.76 13.13 -6.84
C ALA A 213 -16.35 12.54 -6.63
N GLY A 214 -16.09 11.39 -7.23
CA GLY A 214 -14.80 10.69 -7.14
C GLY A 214 -14.59 9.89 -5.86
N GLN A 215 -15.48 9.94 -4.86
CA GLN A 215 -15.34 9.18 -3.61
C GLN A 215 -15.94 7.76 -3.66
N ALA A 216 -16.67 7.39 -4.71
CA ALA A 216 -17.14 6.01 -4.91
C ALA A 216 -15.96 5.05 -5.11
N ASN A 217 -16.08 3.82 -4.60
CA ASN A 217 -15.10 2.74 -4.82
C ASN A 217 -15.60 1.76 -5.89
#